data_AF-A0A9P7D2D4-F1
#
_entry.id   AF-A0A9P7D2D4-F1
#
_cell.length_a   1.000
_cell.length_b   1.000
_cell.length_c   1.000
_cell.angle_alpha   90.00
_cell.angle_beta   90.00
_cell.angle_gamma   90.00
#
_symmetry.space_group_name_H-M   'P 1'
#
loop_
_entity.id
_entity.type
_entity.pdbx_description
1 polymer ?
#
loop_
_entity_poly.entity_id
_entity_poly.type
_entity_poly.pdbx_seq_one_letter_code
_entity_poly.pdbx_strand_id
1 'polypeptide(L)'
;EALISELAFTYVVSGSFAKSTLLQVAATLDVPDDLTLGNIRASLEHDAASGRTTFTRPNYAGNVISTVGAFSMIFAIHSTAFMAAE
;
A
#
# COMPACT_ATOMS: atom_id res chain seq x y z
N GLU A 1 4.13 -2.57 17.10
CA GLU A 1 5.27 -3.26 16.44
C GLU A 1 5.14 -4.78 16.25
N ALA A 2 4.26 -5.52 16.96
CA ALA A 2 4.41 -6.99 17.09
C ALA A 2 3.36 -7.89 16.38
N LEU A 3 2.44 -7.40 15.53
CA LEU A 3 1.52 -8.31 14.82
C LEU A 3 1.92 -8.60 13.37
N ILE A 4 2.54 -7.64 12.67
CA ILE A 4 2.95 -7.83 11.27
C ILE A 4 4.13 -8.82 11.17
N SER A 5 5.01 -8.88 12.17
CA SER A 5 6.18 -9.77 12.19
C SER A 5 5.82 -11.26 12.28
N GLU A 6 4.62 -11.60 12.75
CA GLU A 6 4.14 -12.98 12.83
C GLU A 6 3.35 -13.43 11.58
N LEU A 7 3.04 -12.49 10.68
CA LEU A 7 2.28 -12.78 9.47
C LEU A 7 3.23 -13.21 8.35
N ALA A 8 2.86 -14.27 7.63
CA ALA A 8 3.62 -14.78 6.48
C ALA A 8 3.56 -13.86 5.24
N PHE A 9 2.92 -12.69 5.35
CA PHE A 9 2.68 -11.77 4.25
C PHE A 9 3.29 -10.39 4.53
N THR A 10 4.13 -9.96 3.60
CA THR A 10 4.80 -8.65 3.62
C THR A 10 3.91 -7.52 3.09
N TYR A 11 2.95 -7.86 2.22
CA TYR A 11 2.07 -6.91 1.54
C TYR A 11 0.61 -7.36 1.62
N VAL A 12 -0.27 -6.42 1.95
CA VAL A 12 -1.72 -6.59 1.84
C VAL A 12 -2.26 -5.57 0.84
N VAL A 13 -2.89 -6.06 -0.22
CA VAL A 13 -3.36 -5.24 -1.34
C VAL A 13 -4.85 -5.43 -1.51
N SER A 14 -5.60 -4.33 -1.63
CA SER A 14 -7.01 -4.39 -1.99
C SER A 14 -7.35 -3.49 -3.17
N GLY A 15 -8.49 -3.75 -3.82
CA GLY A 15 -9.10 -2.75 -4.68
C GLY A 15 -9.61 -1.54 -3.89
N SER A 16 -9.78 -0.40 -4.56
CA SER A 16 -10.28 0.85 -3.97
C SER A 16 -11.65 0.73 -3.30
N PHE A 17 -12.48 -0.24 -3.71
CA PHE A 17 -13.80 -0.49 -3.13
C PHE A 17 -13.74 -1.04 -1.69
N ALA A 18 -12.64 -1.70 -1.30
CA ALA A 18 -12.48 -2.32 0.01
C ALA A 18 -11.71 -1.42 1.01
N LYS A 19 -11.59 -0.12 0.71
CA LYS A 19 -10.79 0.82 1.52
C LYS A 19 -11.23 0.88 2.99
N SER A 20 -12.53 0.83 3.27
CA SER A 20 -13.07 0.85 4.64
C SER A 20 -12.70 -0.41 5.43
N THR A 21 -12.63 -1.57 4.77
CA THR A 21 -12.17 -2.83 5.37
C THR A 21 -10.67 -2.79 5.63
N LEU A 22 -9.90 -2.29 4.66
CA LEU A 22 -8.45 -2.18 4.76
C LEU A 22 -8.01 -1.27 5.92
N LEU A 23 -8.76 -0.20 6.16
CA LEU A 23 -8.60 0.69 7.32
C LEU A 23 -8.78 -0.02 8.67
N GLN A 24 -9.79 -0.89 8.77
CA GLN A 24 -10.04 -1.66 9.99
C GLN A 24 -8.95 -2.71 10.23
N VAL A 25 -8.49 -3.36 9.14
CA VAL A 25 -7.36 -4.30 9.20
C VAL A 25 -6.09 -3.58 9.65
N ALA A 26 -5.77 -2.43 9.06
CA ALA A 26 -4.60 -1.66 9.43
C ALA A 26 -4.61 -1.22 10.90
N ALA A 27 -5.77 -0.74 11.39
CA ALA A 27 -5.95 -0.39 12.79
C ALA A 27 -5.79 -1.60 13.73
N THR A 28 -6.27 -2.78 13.32
CA THR A 28 -6.10 -4.03 14.10
C THR A 28 -4.65 -4.48 14.15
N LEU A 29 -3.91 -4.27 13.06
CA LEU A 29 -2.50 -4.65 12.92
C LEU A 29 -1.53 -3.60 13.49
N ASP A 30 -2.04 -2.50 14.06
CA ASP A 30 -1.24 -1.40 14.60
C ASP A 30 -0.21 -0.89 13.58
N VAL A 31 -0.64 -0.79 12.32
CA VAL A 31 0.20 -0.31 11.22
C VAL A 31 0.19 1.22 11.27
N PRO A 32 1.35 1.88 11.26
CA PRO A 32 1.38 3.33 11.29
C PRO A 32 0.66 3.92 10.06
N ASP A 33 0.01 5.06 10.27
CA ASP A 33 -0.89 5.69 9.29
C ASP A 33 -0.20 6.11 7.98
N ASP A 34 1.12 6.24 8.00
CA ASP A 34 1.95 6.57 6.83
C ASP A 34 2.23 5.34 5.93
N LEU A 35 2.26 4.15 6.50
CA LEU A 35 2.32 2.84 5.81
C LEU A 35 0.94 2.37 5.36
N THR A 36 -0.11 2.92 5.94
CA THR A 36 -1.48 2.73 5.52
C THR A 36 -1.82 3.85 4.51
N LEU A 37 -2.90 3.71 3.73
CA LEU A 37 -3.56 4.87 3.09
C LEU A 37 -2.96 5.43 1.79
N GLY A 38 -2.65 4.60 0.81
CA GLY A 38 -2.60 5.05 -0.59
C GLY A 38 -3.79 4.50 -1.39
N ASN A 39 -4.48 5.35 -2.15
CA ASN A 39 -5.08 4.91 -3.41
C ASN A 39 -3.95 4.98 -4.44
N ILE A 40 -3.22 3.88 -4.63
CA ILE A 40 -2.12 3.81 -5.57
C ILE A 40 -2.70 3.87 -6.98
N ARG A 41 -2.26 4.88 -7.74
CA ARG A 41 -2.77 5.17 -9.09
C ARG A 41 -1.70 5.08 -10.19
N ALA A 42 -0.42 5.22 -9.83
CA ALA A 42 0.61 5.57 -10.82
C ALA A 42 1.71 4.51 -10.96
N SER A 43 2.34 4.08 -9.86
CA SER A 43 3.42 3.10 -9.92
C SER A 43 3.61 2.37 -8.59
N LEU A 44 3.98 1.10 -8.70
CA LEU A 44 4.44 0.22 -7.63
C LEU A 44 5.70 -0.49 -8.15
N GLU A 45 6.82 -0.31 -7.47
CA GLU A 45 8.10 -0.91 -7.82
C GLU A 45 8.67 -1.64 -6.61
N HIS A 46 8.99 -2.91 -6.78
CA HIS A 46 9.64 -3.72 -5.75
C HIS A 46 11.12 -3.90 -6.10
N ASP A 47 12.01 -3.47 -5.22
CA ASP A 47 13.43 -3.76 -5.34
C ASP A 47 13.78 -5.04 -4.56
N ALA A 48 14.07 -6.11 -5.29
CA ALA A 48 14.42 -7.41 -4.71
C ALA A 48 15.76 -7.40 -3.97
N ALA A 49 16.68 -6.47 -4.31
CA ALA A 49 17.99 -6.40 -3.67
C ALA A 49 17.91 -5.79 -2.26
N SER A 50 17.06 -4.77 -2.08
CA SER A 50 16.86 -4.11 -0.79
C SER A 50 15.61 -4.58 -0.02
N GLY A 51 14.75 -5.39 -0.65
CA GLY A 51 13.46 -5.81 -0.07
C GLY A 51 12.48 -4.65 0.13
N ARG A 52 12.74 -3.50 -0.51
CA ARG A 52 11.97 -2.27 -0.32
C ARG A 52 10.99 -2.09 -1.48
N THR A 53 9.75 -1.81 -1.14
CA THR A 53 8.73 -1.45 -2.13
C THR A 53 8.51 0.05 -2.12
N THR A 54 8.58 0.64 -3.31
CA THR A 54 8.38 2.07 -3.52
C THR A 54 7.09 2.28 -4.29
N PHE A 55 6.27 3.23 -3.86
CA PHE A 55 5.04 3.57 -4.57
C PHE A 55 4.89 5.07 -4.71
N THR A 56 4.21 5.44 -5.80
CA THR A 56 3.92 6.83 -6.13
C THR A 56 2.42 7.05 -6.08
N ARG A 57 2.00 7.99 -5.23
CA ARG A 57 0.58 8.36 -5.10
C ARG A 57 0.37 9.87 -5.28
N PRO A 58 -0.74 10.27 -5.94
CA PRO A 58 -1.21 11.64 -5.85
C PRO A 58 -1.84 11.89 -4.47
N ASN A 59 -1.38 12.93 -3.81
CA ASN A 59 -1.96 13.50 -2.61
C ASN A 59 -2.73 14.79 -2.95
N TYR A 60 -3.64 15.20 -2.06
CA TYR A 60 -4.42 16.44 -2.22
C TYR A 60 -5.14 16.52 -3.59
N ALA A 61 -5.84 15.46 -3.96
CA ALA A 61 -6.56 15.36 -5.23
C ALA A 61 -5.68 15.53 -6.50
N GLY A 62 -4.39 15.23 -6.42
CA GLY A 62 -3.47 15.31 -7.56
C GLY A 62 -2.55 16.53 -7.58
N ASN A 63 -2.68 17.44 -6.60
CA ASN A 63 -1.85 18.63 -6.52
C ASN A 63 -0.41 18.36 -6.04
N VAL A 64 -0.20 17.24 -5.36
CA VAL A 64 1.12 16.81 -4.89
C VAL A 64 1.33 15.35 -5.28
N ILE A 65 2.53 15.03 -5.77
CA ILE A 65 2.95 13.64 -5.98
C ILE A 65 3.92 13.29 -4.86
N SER A 66 3.64 12.20 -4.16
CA SER A 66 4.53 11.69 -3.11
C SER A 66 4.97 10.28 -3.41
N THR A 67 6.26 10.04 -3.18
CA THR A 67 6.89 8.73 -3.30
C THR A 67 7.24 8.25 -1.90
N VAL A 68 6.75 7.07 -1.54
CA VAL A 68 6.95 6.47 -0.22
C VAL A 68 7.56 5.10 -0.41
N GLY A 69 8.59 4.79 0.40
CA GLY A 69 9.27 3.51 0.42
C GLY A 69 9.01 2.78 1.73
N ALA A 70 8.61 1.51 1.66
CA ALA A 70 8.32 0.69 2.83
C ALA A 70 8.81 -0.75 2.66
N PHE A 71 9.08 -1.41 3.80
CA PHE A 71 9.44 -2.82 3.84
C PHE A 71 8.21 -3.73 3.98
N SER A 72 7.17 -3.27 4.68
CA SER A 72 5.87 -3.94 4.83
C SER A 72 4.75 -2.92 4.67
N MET A 73 3.62 -3.32 4.05
CA MET A 73 2.62 -2.32 3.66
C MET A 73 1.20 -2.86 3.45
N ILE A 74 0.21 -2.01 3.76
CA ILE A 74 -1.21 -2.26 3.54
C ILE A 74 -1.79 -1.12 2.70
N PHE A 75 -2.22 -1.39 1.48
CA PHE A 75 -2.64 -0.34 0.55
C PHE A 75 -3.77 -0.73 -0.40
N ALA A 76 -4.49 0.29 -0.89
CA ALA A 76 -5.53 0.13 -1.88
C ALA A 76 -5.03 0.56 -3.26
N ILE A 77 -5.30 -0.23 -4.29
CA ILE A 77 -5.01 0.07 -5.68
C ILE A 77 -6.27 0.58 -6.37
N HIS A 78 -6.13 1.62 -7.19
CA HIS A 78 -7.22 2.04 -8.08
C HIS A 78 -7.48 0.96 -9.13
N SER A 79 -8.73 0.58 -9.35
CA SER A 79 -9.11 -0.57 -10.20
C SER A 79 -8.56 -0.51 -11.63
N THR A 80 -8.25 0.68 -12.13
CA THR A 80 -7.70 0.89 -13.48
C THR A 80 -6.19 1.17 -13.50
N ALA A 81 -5.49 1.07 -12.37
CA ALA A 81 -4.08 1.43 -12.28
C ALA A 81 -3.15 0.37 -12.90
N PHE A 82 -3.57 -0.89 -12.92
CA PHE A 82 -2.79 -2.01 -13.46
C PHE A 82 -3.66 -2.82 -14.40
N MET A 83 -3.04 -3.30 -15.49
CA MET A 83 -3.65 -4.30 -16.35
C MET A 83 -3.65 -5.65 -15.64
N ALA A 84 -4.69 -6.45 -15.86
CA ALA A 84 -4.67 -7.84 -15.46
C ALA A 84 -3.53 -8.57 -16.19
N ALA A 85 -2.81 -9.42 -15.47
CA ALA A 85 -1.88 -10.35 -16.10
C ALA A 85 -2.67 -11.44 -16.83
N GLU A 86 -2.15 -11.89 -17.98
CA GLU A 86 -2.67 -13.06 -18.70
C GLU A 86 -2.31 -14.38 -18.00
#